data_AF-A0A150U1L1-F1
#
_entry.id   AF-A0A150U1L1-F1
#
_cell.length_a   1.000
_cell.length_b   1.000
_cell.length_c   1.000
_cell.angle_alpha   90.00
_cell.angle_beta   90.00
_cell.angle_gamma   90.00
#
_symmetry.space_group_name_H-M   'P 1'
#
loop_
_entity.id
_entity.type
_entity.pdbx_description
1 polymer ?
#
loop_
_entity_poly.entity_id
_entity_poly.type
_entity_poly.pdbx_seq_one_letter_code
_entity_poly.pdbx_strand_id
1 'polypeptide(L)'
;MPRETSKKIGPRPVDGDHVGLWIDKLLPRTKKKLTLAERDRVAALQGVCRSYRSELGKEALERACRGAAEVHAAHRVLRAGLQGRLLVDVGRANAVETSVSFHPVWGVPRIPGSALKGATRARMEREGADPATIERCFGGAAVAGSLVFYDALPERGAFAIGLDVLTPHAKKYYERKETPGDWLSPEPHTFLAVESVGREASVFVFVVGVDVLAGDAPEERKRREEQAMRDLETAVEAMKRLLADDGVGAKTVAGYGRFRTIEVRSAR
;
A
#
# COMPACT_ATOMS: atom_id res chain seq x y z
N MET A 1 -8.19 -8.72 26.30
CA MET A 1 -8.78 -9.83 25.52
C MET A 1 -9.71 -10.62 26.43
N PRO A 2 -10.93 -10.98 25.99
CA PRO A 2 -11.82 -11.85 26.77
C PRO A 2 -11.19 -13.22 27.01
N ARG A 3 -11.45 -13.82 28.19
CA ARG A 3 -10.88 -15.13 28.59
C ARG A 3 -11.29 -16.27 27.66
N GLU A 4 -12.48 -16.22 27.09
CA GLU A 4 -12.97 -17.23 26.16
C GLU A 4 -12.19 -17.19 24.84
N THR A 5 -11.91 -15.99 24.33
CA THR A 5 -11.12 -15.78 23.12
C THR A 5 -9.69 -16.24 23.32
N SER A 6 -9.05 -15.93 24.46
CA SER A 6 -7.68 -16.36 24.74
C SER A 6 -7.50 -17.88 24.86
N LYS A 7 -8.58 -18.63 25.11
CA LYS A 7 -8.53 -20.11 25.14
C LYS A 7 -8.62 -20.74 23.75
N LYS A 8 -9.17 -20.03 22.76
CA LYS A 8 -9.43 -20.54 21.40
C LYS A 8 -8.39 -20.13 20.38
N ILE A 9 -7.56 -19.14 20.71
CA ILE A 9 -6.57 -18.56 19.80
C ILE A 9 -5.18 -18.99 20.25
N GLY A 10 -4.32 -19.34 19.29
CA GLY A 10 -2.92 -19.67 19.55
C GLY A 10 -2.13 -18.49 20.13
N PRO A 11 -0.82 -18.62 20.37
CA PRO A 11 0.01 -17.53 20.90
C PRO A 11 0.37 -16.47 19.85
N ARG A 12 0.20 -16.78 18.55
CA ARG A 12 0.60 -15.95 17.41
C ARG A 12 -0.18 -16.35 16.16
N PRO A 13 -0.35 -15.44 15.17
CA PRO A 13 -0.99 -15.79 13.90
C PRO A 13 -0.17 -16.80 13.08
N VAL A 14 -0.87 -17.63 12.33
CA VAL A 14 -0.33 -18.59 11.34
C VAL A 14 -0.85 -18.28 9.93
N ASP A 15 -0.38 -19.02 8.92
CA ASP A 15 -0.90 -18.90 7.56
C ASP A 15 -2.41 -19.16 7.51
N GLY A 16 -3.13 -18.35 6.73
CA GLY A 16 -4.59 -18.36 6.68
C GLY A 16 -5.29 -17.51 7.74
N ASP A 17 -4.61 -17.11 8.82
CA ASP A 17 -5.19 -16.20 9.81
C ASP A 17 -5.32 -14.78 9.26
N HIS A 18 -6.30 -14.03 9.78
CA HIS A 18 -6.43 -12.61 9.51
C HIS A 18 -5.40 -11.80 10.31
N VAL A 19 -4.18 -11.65 9.76
CA VAL A 19 -3.04 -10.98 10.43
C VAL A 19 -3.37 -9.56 10.90
N GLY A 20 -4.10 -8.78 10.10
CA GLY A 20 -4.55 -7.44 10.49
C GLY A 20 -5.42 -7.42 11.75
N LEU A 21 -6.27 -8.44 11.95
CA LEU A 21 -7.16 -8.56 13.11
C LEU A 21 -6.34 -8.93 14.35
N TRP A 22 -5.32 -9.77 14.15
CA TRP A 22 -4.35 -10.12 15.17
C TRP A 22 -3.61 -8.90 15.72
N ILE A 23 -3.04 -8.10 14.82
CA ILE A 23 -2.32 -6.87 15.17
C ILE A 23 -3.28 -5.88 15.83
N ASP A 24 -4.47 -5.70 15.25
CA ASP A 24 -5.40 -4.70 15.74
C ASP A 24 -6.05 -5.10 17.05
N LYS A 25 -6.43 -6.36 17.29
CA LYS A 25 -7.33 -6.73 18.40
C LYS A 25 -6.74 -7.72 19.40
N LEU A 26 -5.74 -8.51 19.00
CA LEU A 26 -5.30 -9.67 19.78
C LEU A 26 -3.94 -9.45 20.45
N LEU A 27 -3.18 -8.41 20.07
CA LEU A 27 -1.96 -8.03 20.78
C LEU A 27 -2.24 -7.63 22.25
N PRO A 28 -1.33 -7.95 23.21
CA PRO A 28 -1.53 -7.64 24.63
C PRO A 28 -1.60 -6.14 24.92
N ARG A 29 -2.74 -5.66 25.42
CA ARG A 29 -2.96 -4.23 25.71
C ARG A 29 -2.97 -3.92 27.21
N THR A 30 -2.50 -2.73 27.56
CA THR A 30 -2.71 -2.19 28.91
C THR A 30 -4.17 -1.75 29.09
N LYS A 31 -4.74 -2.02 30.28
CA LYS A 31 -6.13 -1.67 30.61
C LYS A 31 -6.42 -0.16 30.56
N LYS A 32 -5.41 0.70 30.74
CA LYS A 32 -5.57 2.16 30.87
C LYS A 32 -5.52 2.94 29.56
N LYS A 33 -4.71 2.53 28.57
CA LYS A 33 -4.48 3.30 27.34
C LYS A 33 -4.95 2.61 26.06
N LEU A 34 -5.42 1.36 26.13
CA LEU A 34 -5.68 0.50 24.96
C LEU A 34 -4.47 0.31 24.02
N THR A 35 -3.29 0.80 24.42
CA THR A 35 -2.00 0.64 23.74
C THR A 35 -1.23 -0.54 24.36
N LEU A 36 -0.26 -1.06 23.60
CA LEU A 36 0.70 -2.07 24.07
C LEU A 36 1.42 -1.58 25.33
N ALA A 37 1.68 -2.49 26.28
CA ALA A 37 2.52 -2.16 27.44
C ALA A 37 3.95 -1.86 26.96
N GLU A 38 4.50 -0.72 27.36
CA GLU A 38 5.79 -0.22 26.83
C GLU A 38 6.96 -1.21 27.03
N ARG A 39 6.96 -1.94 28.16
CA ARG A 39 7.96 -2.98 28.45
C ARG A 39 7.85 -4.23 27.56
N ASP A 40 6.65 -4.57 27.09
CA ASP A 40 6.38 -5.81 26.34
C ASP A 40 6.08 -5.56 24.85
N ARG A 41 6.05 -4.29 24.43
CA ARG A 41 5.68 -3.87 23.06
C ARG A 41 6.59 -4.53 22.03
N VAL A 42 7.90 -4.45 22.20
CA VAL A 42 8.86 -5.00 21.23
C VAL A 42 8.68 -6.51 21.10
N ALA A 43 8.61 -7.24 22.22
CA ALA A 43 8.40 -8.69 22.21
C ALA A 43 7.06 -9.09 21.54
N ALA A 44 5.98 -8.35 21.83
CA ALA A 44 4.68 -8.57 21.21
C ALA A 44 4.70 -8.34 19.69
N LEU A 45 5.38 -7.28 19.23
CA LEU A 45 5.53 -6.98 17.81
C LEU A 45 6.49 -7.95 17.10
N GLN A 46 7.56 -8.39 17.76
CA GLN A 46 8.44 -9.46 17.29
C GLN A 46 7.65 -10.76 17.07
N GLY A 47 6.67 -11.06 17.94
CA GLY A 47 5.84 -12.25 17.84
C GLY A 47 5.04 -12.37 16.54
N VAL A 48 4.72 -11.25 15.89
CA VAL A 48 4.00 -11.19 14.60
C VAL A 48 4.92 -10.93 13.40
N CYS A 49 6.23 -10.87 13.59
CA CYS A 49 7.17 -10.71 12.47
C CYS A 49 7.48 -12.08 11.86
N ARG A 50 7.12 -12.24 10.58
CA ARG A 50 7.34 -13.42 9.73
C ARG A 50 6.69 -13.21 8.37
N SER A 51 6.86 -14.21 7.52
CA SER A 51 6.09 -14.41 6.30
C SER A 51 4.72 -15.01 6.62
N TYR A 52 3.72 -14.53 5.90
CA TYR A 52 2.34 -14.97 5.94
C TYR A 52 1.83 -15.24 4.53
N ARG A 53 0.85 -16.14 4.43
CA ARG A 53 0.02 -16.30 3.24
C ARG A 53 -1.46 -16.23 3.59
N SER A 54 -2.22 -15.51 2.77
CA SER A 54 -3.68 -15.41 2.86
C SER A 54 -4.33 -15.91 1.58
N GLU A 55 -5.07 -17.03 1.65
CA GLU A 55 -5.84 -17.53 0.52
C GLU A 55 -6.93 -16.55 0.10
N LEU A 56 -7.60 -15.89 1.04
CA LEU A 56 -8.58 -14.84 0.72
C LEU A 56 -7.95 -13.66 -0.02
N GLY A 57 -6.73 -13.26 0.38
CA GLY A 57 -5.99 -12.20 -0.29
C GLY A 57 -5.55 -12.59 -1.71
N LYS A 58 -5.13 -13.85 -1.89
CA LYS A 58 -4.83 -14.42 -3.21
C LYS A 58 -6.06 -14.40 -4.11
N GLU A 59 -7.18 -14.95 -3.65
CA GLU A 59 -8.41 -14.99 -4.44
C GLU A 59 -8.93 -13.58 -4.75
N ALA A 60 -8.82 -12.64 -3.82
CA ALA A 60 -9.21 -11.25 -4.03
C ALA A 60 -8.41 -10.61 -5.17
N LEU A 61 -7.09 -10.83 -5.19
CA LEU A 61 -6.23 -10.37 -6.29
C LEU A 61 -6.61 -11.04 -7.61
N GLU A 62 -6.82 -12.35 -7.63
CA GLU A 62 -7.22 -13.08 -8.83
C GLU A 62 -8.57 -12.58 -9.38
N ARG A 63 -9.54 -12.28 -8.50
CA ARG A 63 -10.81 -11.66 -8.86
C ARG A 63 -10.63 -10.24 -9.40
N ALA A 64 -9.77 -9.42 -8.81
CA ALA A 64 -9.51 -8.07 -9.29
C ALA A 64 -8.87 -8.08 -10.70
N CYS A 65 -7.89 -8.95 -10.93
CA CYS A 65 -7.28 -9.13 -12.25
C CYS A 65 -8.29 -9.61 -13.30
N ARG A 66 -9.11 -10.60 -12.95
CA ARG A 66 -10.15 -11.14 -13.84
C ARG A 66 -11.22 -10.09 -14.15
N GLY A 67 -11.73 -9.42 -13.12
CA GLY A 67 -12.73 -8.37 -13.28
C GLY A 67 -12.20 -7.21 -14.13
N ALA A 68 -10.92 -6.84 -13.99
CA ALA A 68 -10.33 -5.85 -14.86
C ALA A 68 -10.27 -6.28 -16.34
N ALA A 69 -10.01 -7.56 -16.60
CA ALA A 69 -10.00 -8.12 -17.94
C ALA A 69 -11.40 -8.26 -18.56
N GLU A 70 -12.43 -8.50 -17.74
CA GLU A 70 -13.81 -8.68 -18.20
C GLU A 70 -14.55 -7.33 -18.39
N VAL A 71 -14.23 -6.32 -17.58
CA VAL A 71 -14.99 -5.06 -17.53
C VAL A 71 -14.35 -3.96 -18.38
N HIS A 72 -13.02 -3.86 -18.40
CA HIS A 72 -12.34 -2.72 -19.04
C HIS A 72 -12.01 -2.99 -20.50
N ALA A 73 -12.11 -1.95 -21.34
CA ALA A 73 -11.75 -2.03 -22.75
C ALA A 73 -10.25 -2.29 -22.97
N ALA A 74 -9.42 -1.91 -22.00
CA ALA A 74 -8.00 -2.25 -21.94
C ALA A 74 -7.54 -2.20 -20.48
N HIS A 75 -6.51 -2.98 -20.12
CA HIS A 75 -5.92 -2.91 -18.80
C HIS A 75 -4.44 -3.30 -18.79
N ARG A 76 -3.71 -2.87 -17.78
CA ARG A 76 -2.32 -3.28 -17.51
C ARG A 76 -2.21 -3.84 -16.11
N VAL A 77 -1.47 -4.94 -16.02
CA VAL A 77 -1.12 -5.58 -14.76
C VAL A 77 0.39 -5.44 -14.59
N LEU A 78 0.81 -4.69 -13.57
CA LEU A 78 2.22 -4.55 -13.20
C LEU A 78 2.51 -5.47 -12.03
N ARG A 79 3.59 -6.25 -12.13
CA ARG A 79 4.13 -7.05 -11.03
C ARG A 79 5.43 -6.40 -10.60
N ALA A 80 5.54 -6.02 -9.33
CA ALA A 80 6.73 -5.34 -8.83
C ALA A 80 7.18 -5.92 -7.48
N GLY A 81 8.46 -6.20 -7.35
CA GLY A 81 9.06 -6.69 -6.11
C GLY A 81 9.42 -5.54 -5.18
N LEU A 82 8.96 -5.58 -3.93
CA LEU A 82 9.36 -4.62 -2.91
C LEU A 82 10.88 -4.65 -2.69
N GLN A 83 11.56 -3.51 -2.84
CA GLN A 83 13.02 -3.44 -2.70
C GLN A 83 13.48 -3.34 -1.25
N GLY A 84 12.74 -2.59 -0.43
CA GLY A 84 13.06 -2.35 0.98
C GLY A 84 11.89 -2.68 1.88
N ARG A 85 11.43 -1.68 2.63
CA ARG A 85 10.27 -1.77 3.51
C ARG A 85 9.15 -0.90 3.00
N LEU A 86 7.93 -1.34 3.20
CA LEU A 86 6.73 -0.62 2.81
C LEU A 86 5.94 -0.26 4.07
N LEU A 87 5.59 1.02 4.16
CA LEU A 87 4.67 1.56 5.13
C LEU A 87 3.50 2.18 4.39
N VAL A 88 2.30 1.69 4.64
CA VAL A 88 1.08 2.24 4.05
C VAL A 88 0.14 2.66 5.17
N ASP A 89 -0.45 3.84 5.03
CA ASP A 89 -1.53 4.33 5.90
C ASP A 89 -1.11 4.50 7.38
N VAL A 90 0.11 4.99 7.60
CA VAL A 90 0.70 5.18 8.94
C VAL A 90 -0.10 6.15 9.83
N GLY A 91 -1.02 6.93 9.25
CA GLY A 91 -1.90 7.85 9.99
C GLY A 91 -3.16 7.21 10.58
N ARG A 92 -3.43 5.92 10.31
CA ARG A 92 -4.62 5.26 10.86
C ARG A 92 -4.40 4.95 12.34
N ALA A 93 -5.29 5.45 13.20
CA ALA A 93 -5.29 5.11 14.62
C ALA A 93 -5.39 3.59 14.81
N ASN A 94 -4.30 2.99 15.28
CA ASN A 94 -4.18 1.56 15.53
C ASN A 94 -3.51 1.35 16.90
N ALA A 95 -3.68 0.16 17.48
CA ALA A 95 -3.17 -0.14 18.82
C ALA A 95 -1.62 -0.17 18.92
N VAL A 96 -0.96 -0.16 17.77
CA VAL A 96 0.49 -0.22 17.59
C VAL A 96 1.07 1.16 17.22
N GLU A 97 0.22 2.20 17.14
CA GLU A 97 0.48 3.61 16.80
C GLU A 97 1.02 3.86 15.38
N THR A 98 1.83 2.95 14.84
CA THR A 98 2.49 3.04 13.54
C THR A 98 2.43 1.64 12.92
N SER A 99 1.41 1.35 12.12
CA SER A 99 1.25 0.02 11.52
C SER A 99 1.02 0.10 10.03
N VAL A 100 1.38 -1.00 9.37
CA VAL A 100 0.92 -1.35 8.03
C VAL A 100 -0.61 -1.42 8.03
N SER A 101 -1.25 -0.84 7.03
CA SER A 101 -2.68 -1.00 6.79
C SER A 101 -2.97 -2.33 6.11
N PHE A 102 -3.72 -3.18 6.79
CA PHE A 102 -4.22 -4.45 6.28
C PHE A 102 -5.63 -4.28 5.72
N HIS A 103 -5.93 -4.99 4.63
CA HIS A 103 -7.29 -5.11 4.13
C HIS A 103 -8.16 -5.76 5.22
N PRO A 104 -9.31 -5.16 5.61
CA PRO A 104 -10.09 -5.59 6.77
C PRO A 104 -10.84 -6.92 6.57
N VAL A 105 -10.88 -7.43 5.34
CA VAL A 105 -11.51 -8.72 5.01
C VAL A 105 -10.49 -9.81 4.71
N TRP A 106 -9.35 -9.45 4.13
CA TRP A 106 -8.40 -10.43 3.56
C TRP A 106 -7.13 -10.58 4.39
N GLY A 107 -6.92 -9.72 5.39
CA GLY A 107 -5.75 -9.78 6.27
C GLY A 107 -4.40 -9.56 5.59
N VAL A 108 -4.36 -9.08 4.35
CA VAL A 108 -3.14 -8.76 3.60
C VAL A 108 -2.85 -7.26 3.63
N PRO A 109 -1.57 -6.83 3.56
CA PRO A 109 -1.24 -5.43 3.33
C PRO A 109 -1.83 -4.96 1.99
N ARG A 110 -2.37 -3.75 1.95
CA ARG A 110 -2.88 -3.15 0.70
C ARG A 110 -2.28 -1.77 0.47
N ILE A 111 -2.05 -1.44 -0.80
CA ILE A 111 -1.81 -0.05 -1.21
C ILE A 111 -3.10 0.43 -1.89
N PRO A 112 -3.80 1.43 -1.30
CA PRO A 112 -5.06 1.90 -1.88
C PRO A 112 -4.90 2.40 -3.32
N GLY A 113 -5.86 2.07 -4.18
CA GLY A 113 -5.91 2.54 -5.57
C GLY A 113 -5.98 4.07 -5.65
N SER A 114 -6.60 4.72 -4.68
CA SER A 114 -6.61 6.18 -4.54
C SER A 114 -5.22 6.77 -4.29
N ALA A 115 -4.40 6.11 -3.46
CA ALA A 115 -3.02 6.52 -3.20
C ALA A 115 -2.15 6.35 -4.46
N LEU A 116 -2.34 5.25 -5.19
CA LEU A 116 -1.68 5.01 -6.47
C LEU A 116 -2.08 6.07 -7.51
N LYS A 117 -3.38 6.32 -7.67
CA LYS A 117 -3.92 7.34 -8.58
C LYS A 117 -3.32 8.72 -8.29
N GLY A 118 -3.33 9.13 -7.02
CA GLY A 118 -2.79 10.43 -6.59
C GLY A 118 -1.28 10.54 -6.80
N ALA A 119 -0.53 9.49 -6.45
CA ALA A 119 0.93 9.48 -6.61
C ALA A 119 1.35 9.46 -8.08
N THR A 120 0.68 8.68 -8.94
CA THR A 120 0.94 8.68 -10.38
C THR A 120 0.60 10.02 -11.01
N ARG A 121 -0.53 10.65 -10.63
CA ARG A 121 -0.86 12.01 -11.06
C ARG A 121 0.23 13.01 -10.70
N ALA A 122 0.65 13.04 -9.43
CA ALA A 122 1.70 13.95 -8.96
C ALA A 122 3.04 13.71 -9.68
N ARG A 123 3.36 12.45 -9.99
CA ARG A 123 4.55 12.11 -10.79
C ARG A 123 4.44 12.68 -12.21
N MET A 124 3.31 12.49 -12.89
CA MET A 124 3.11 13.01 -14.24
C MET A 124 3.14 14.55 -14.28
N GLU A 125 2.54 15.22 -13.29
CA GLU A 125 2.60 16.67 -13.14
C GLU A 125 4.05 17.16 -12.95
N ARG A 126 4.84 16.49 -12.10
CA ARG A 126 6.28 16.79 -11.92
C ARG A 126 7.11 16.57 -13.18
N GLU A 127 6.75 15.59 -14.00
CA GLU A 127 7.40 15.33 -15.30
C GLU A 127 6.94 16.29 -16.41
N GLY A 128 6.03 17.23 -16.11
CA GLY A 128 5.57 18.23 -17.07
C GLY A 128 4.59 17.69 -18.12
N ALA A 129 3.84 16.62 -17.79
CA ALA A 129 2.78 16.13 -18.66
C ALA A 129 1.72 17.21 -18.91
N ASP A 130 1.18 17.23 -20.13
CA ASP A 130 0.16 18.19 -20.55
C ASP A 130 -1.07 18.16 -19.60
N PRO A 131 -1.55 19.31 -19.10
CA PRO A 131 -2.71 19.37 -18.20
C PRO A 131 -3.96 18.69 -18.74
N ALA A 132 -4.22 18.78 -20.06
CA ALA A 132 -5.38 18.10 -20.64
C ALA A 132 -5.23 16.57 -20.59
N THR A 133 -4.00 16.06 -20.71
CA THR A 133 -3.69 14.63 -20.52
C THR A 133 -3.86 14.20 -19.07
N ILE A 134 -3.41 15.00 -18.10
CA ILE A 134 -3.66 14.76 -16.68
C ILE A 134 -5.16 14.68 -16.39
N GLU A 135 -5.94 15.64 -16.88
CA GLU A 135 -7.38 15.67 -16.66
C GLU A 135 -8.08 14.47 -17.31
N ARG A 136 -7.70 14.06 -18.53
CA ARG A 136 -8.23 12.84 -19.16
C ARG A 136 -7.92 11.59 -18.34
N CYS A 137 -6.67 11.42 -17.89
CA CYS A 137 -6.28 10.24 -17.10
C CYS A 137 -7.02 10.16 -15.76
N PHE A 138 -7.06 11.27 -15.01
CA PHE A 138 -7.41 11.25 -13.58
C PHE A 138 -8.77 11.88 -13.27
N GLY A 139 -9.31 12.67 -14.18
CA GLY A 139 -10.53 13.46 -14.00
C GLY A 139 -10.25 14.84 -13.41
N GLY A 140 -11.23 15.71 -13.63
CA GLY A 140 -11.33 17.05 -13.07
C GLY A 140 -12.50 17.18 -12.09
N ALA A 141 -12.90 18.40 -11.77
CA ALA A 141 -14.04 18.65 -10.89
C ALA A 141 -15.39 18.24 -11.51
N ALA A 142 -15.50 18.33 -12.85
CA ALA A 142 -16.74 18.09 -13.59
C ALA A 142 -16.71 16.83 -14.47
N VAL A 143 -15.54 16.22 -14.66
CA VAL A 143 -15.33 15.12 -15.61
C VAL A 143 -14.59 13.97 -14.93
N ALA A 144 -15.11 12.75 -15.07
CA ALA A 144 -14.45 11.54 -14.59
C ALA A 144 -13.22 11.22 -15.47
N GLY A 145 -12.15 10.75 -14.84
CA GLY A 145 -10.97 10.26 -15.57
C GLY A 145 -11.24 8.93 -16.26
N SER A 146 -10.52 8.66 -17.34
CA SER A 146 -10.63 7.44 -18.13
C SER A 146 -9.90 6.24 -17.52
N LEU A 147 -9.06 6.46 -16.49
CA LEU A 147 -8.26 5.40 -15.87
C LEU A 147 -8.79 5.01 -14.48
N VAL A 148 -8.94 3.70 -14.28
CA VAL A 148 -9.37 3.08 -13.03
C VAL A 148 -8.16 2.41 -12.37
N PHE A 149 -7.83 2.85 -11.16
CA PHE A 149 -6.71 2.33 -10.37
C PHE A 149 -7.24 1.42 -9.28
N TYR A 150 -6.88 0.13 -9.32
CA TYR A 150 -7.24 -0.84 -8.30
C TYR A 150 -6.31 -0.77 -7.08
N ASP A 151 -6.77 -1.29 -5.95
CA ASP A 151 -5.89 -1.54 -4.80
C ASP A 151 -4.79 -2.54 -5.20
N ALA A 152 -3.53 -2.22 -4.89
CA ALA A 152 -2.44 -3.16 -5.09
C ALA A 152 -2.33 -4.12 -3.90
N LEU A 153 -2.24 -5.40 -4.21
CA LEU A 153 -2.24 -6.51 -3.26
C LEU A 153 -1.00 -7.39 -3.47
N PRO A 154 -0.53 -8.10 -2.41
CA PRO A 154 0.57 -9.04 -2.54
C PRO A 154 0.20 -10.21 -3.46
N GLU A 155 1.13 -10.58 -4.34
CA GLU A 155 1.01 -11.74 -5.20
C GLU A 155 0.85 -13.02 -4.36
N ARG A 156 -0.07 -13.89 -4.77
CA ARG A 156 -0.41 -15.14 -4.04
C ARG A 156 -0.84 -14.91 -2.58
N GLY A 157 -1.23 -13.68 -2.22
CA GLY A 157 -1.54 -13.31 -0.83
C GLY A 157 -0.34 -13.42 0.11
N ALA A 158 0.89 -13.46 -0.42
CA ALA A 158 2.12 -13.71 0.33
C ALA A 158 2.84 -12.41 0.67
N PHE A 159 3.11 -12.18 1.95
CA PHE A 159 3.79 -10.98 2.43
C PHE A 159 4.57 -11.29 3.70
N ALA A 160 5.49 -10.42 4.08
CA ALA A 160 6.12 -10.48 5.39
C ALA A 160 6.08 -9.18 6.13
N ILE A 161 6.11 -9.31 7.46
CA ILE A 161 6.14 -8.21 8.39
C ILE A 161 7.44 -8.31 9.17
N GLY A 162 8.13 -7.18 9.27
CA GLY A 162 9.32 -7.02 10.10
C GLY A 162 9.20 -5.83 11.04
N LEU A 163 10.12 -5.77 12.00
CA LEU A 163 10.28 -4.60 12.85
C LEU A 163 11.25 -3.61 12.26
N ASP A 164 10.92 -2.36 12.52
CA ASP A 164 11.77 -1.23 12.24
C ASP A 164 11.74 -0.24 13.41
N VAL A 165 12.71 0.66 13.46
CA VAL A 165 12.88 1.64 14.53
C VAL A 165 13.10 3.03 13.97
N LEU A 166 12.35 3.99 14.51
CA LEU A 166 12.59 5.41 14.29
C LEU A 166 13.10 5.99 15.58
N THR A 167 14.19 6.76 15.50
CA THR A 167 14.84 7.30 16.68
C THR A 167 14.92 8.83 16.56
N PRO A 168 13.76 9.54 16.59
CA PRO A 168 13.77 10.99 16.58
C PRO A 168 14.55 11.54 17.77
N HIS A 169 15.40 12.51 17.48
CA HIS A 169 16.23 13.21 18.46
C HIS A 169 15.74 14.65 18.69
N ALA A 170 15.26 15.32 17.65
CA ALA A 170 14.80 16.72 17.72
C ALA A 170 13.28 16.89 17.99
N LYS A 171 12.61 15.94 18.65
CA LYS A 171 11.13 15.96 18.81
C LYS A 171 10.64 17.23 19.52
N LYS A 172 11.28 17.60 20.63
CA LYS A 172 10.95 18.83 21.39
C LYS A 172 11.12 20.10 20.58
N TYR A 173 12.06 20.11 19.63
CA TYR A 173 12.25 21.21 18.70
C TYR A 173 11.09 21.33 17.71
N TYR A 174 10.66 20.23 17.10
CA TYR A 174 9.48 20.23 16.22
C TYR A 174 8.19 20.60 16.95
N GLU A 175 8.08 20.25 18.24
CA GLU A 175 6.98 20.68 19.12
C GLU A 175 7.10 22.15 19.58
N ARG A 176 8.13 22.88 19.13
CA ARG A 176 8.45 24.27 19.51
C ARG A 176 8.63 24.48 21.02
N LYS A 177 9.10 23.45 21.73
CA LYS A 177 9.33 23.47 23.19
C LYS A 177 10.78 23.77 23.57
N GLU A 178 11.73 23.46 22.72
CA GLU A 178 13.17 23.64 22.97
C GLU A 178 13.92 23.92 21.66
N THR A 179 15.07 24.58 21.71
CA THR A 179 15.94 24.74 20.54
C THR A 179 16.56 23.39 20.11
N PRO A 180 16.90 23.20 18.82
CA PRO A 180 17.54 21.97 18.40
C PRO A 180 18.98 21.97 18.93
N GLY A 181 19.36 20.91 19.63
CA GLY A 181 20.69 20.77 20.19
C GLY A 181 21.05 19.30 20.36
N ASP A 182 22.33 18.98 20.21
CA ASP A 182 22.84 17.60 20.21
C ASP A 182 22.62 16.85 21.54
N TRP A 183 22.30 17.58 22.61
CA TRP A 183 21.99 17.05 23.94
C TRP A 183 20.58 16.47 24.09
N LEU A 184 19.70 16.66 23.10
CA LEU A 184 18.38 16.02 23.13
C LEU A 184 18.54 14.49 23.12
N SER A 185 17.74 13.78 23.91
CA SER A 185 17.86 12.32 23.96
C SER A 185 17.14 11.68 22.77
N PRO A 186 17.76 10.69 22.09
CA PRO A 186 17.05 9.89 21.09
C PRO A 186 15.90 9.11 21.74
N GLU A 187 14.71 9.15 21.13
CA GLU A 187 13.52 8.38 21.57
C GLU A 187 13.24 7.23 20.59
N PRO A 188 13.68 5.98 20.85
CA PRO A 188 13.42 4.86 19.95
C PRO A 188 11.92 4.49 19.92
N HIS A 189 11.34 4.50 18.73
CA HIS A 189 9.97 4.09 18.46
C HIS A 189 9.97 2.91 17.48
N THR A 190 9.66 1.72 17.99
CA THR A 190 9.57 0.49 17.18
C THR A 190 8.18 0.36 16.55
N PHE A 191 8.15 -0.04 15.28
CA PHE A 191 6.92 -0.20 14.51
C PHE A 191 7.01 -1.37 13.52
N LEU A 192 5.86 -1.77 12.97
CA LEU A 192 5.78 -2.84 11.98
C LEU A 192 5.83 -2.25 10.57
N ALA A 193 6.58 -2.89 9.68
CA ALA A 193 6.61 -2.60 8.25
C ALA A 193 6.45 -3.88 7.44
N VAL A 194 5.89 -3.76 6.23
CA VAL A 194 5.99 -4.87 5.27
C VAL A 194 7.42 -4.92 4.78
N GLU A 195 8.01 -6.11 4.71
CA GLU A 195 9.38 -6.27 4.25
C GLU A 195 9.52 -7.35 3.17
N SER A 196 10.66 -7.32 2.50
CA SER A 196 11.13 -8.39 1.62
C SER A 196 11.66 -9.56 2.46
N VAL A 197 11.32 -10.80 2.09
CA VAL A 197 11.77 -12.01 2.83
C VAL A 197 13.02 -12.58 2.16
N GLY A 198 14.16 -12.49 2.84
CA GLY A 198 15.41 -13.05 2.33
C GLY A 198 15.77 -12.46 0.95
N ARG A 199 16.01 -13.31 -0.04
CA ARG A 199 16.35 -12.89 -1.42
C ARG A 199 15.13 -12.65 -2.31
N GLU A 200 13.92 -13.05 -1.88
CA GLU A 200 12.69 -12.91 -2.65
C GLU A 200 11.90 -11.70 -2.15
N ALA A 201 11.76 -10.70 -3.03
CA ALA A 201 10.96 -9.51 -2.75
C ALA A 201 9.49 -9.89 -2.53
N SER A 202 8.83 -9.27 -1.53
CA SER A 202 7.37 -9.30 -1.45
C SER A 202 6.83 -8.67 -2.74
N VAL A 203 6.26 -9.47 -3.64
CA VAL A 203 5.78 -9.00 -4.93
C VAL A 203 4.37 -8.45 -4.75
N PHE A 204 4.14 -7.22 -5.24
CA PHE A 204 2.81 -6.62 -5.32
C PHE A 204 2.35 -6.56 -6.76
N VAL A 205 1.05 -6.71 -6.95
CA VAL A 205 0.38 -6.62 -8.24
C VAL A 205 -0.47 -5.36 -8.28
N PHE A 206 -0.25 -4.54 -9.30
CA PHE A 206 -0.93 -3.27 -9.53
C PHE A 206 -1.75 -3.41 -10.81
N VAL A 207 -3.01 -2.99 -10.78
CA VAL A 207 -3.91 -3.09 -11.93
C VAL A 207 -4.45 -1.71 -12.27
N VAL A 208 -4.32 -1.33 -13.54
CA VAL A 208 -4.87 -0.09 -14.09
C VAL A 208 -5.75 -0.45 -15.30
N GLY A 209 -7.02 -0.09 -15.25
CA GLY A 209 -7.99 -0.32 -16.32
C GLY A 209 -8.38 0.97 -17.04
N VAL A 210 -8.89 0.84 -18.26
CA VAL A 210 -9.51 1.90 -19.04
C VAL A 210 -11.02 1.75 -18.99
N ASP A 211 -11.68 2.77 -18.48
CA ASP A 211 -13.14 2.88 -18.49
C ASP A 211 -13.53 4.12 -19.29
N VAL A 212 -14.21 3.90 -20.42
CA VAL A 212 -14.72 4.97 -21.28
C VAL A 212 -16.23 5.01 -21.10
N LEU A 213 -16.74 6.13 -20.59
CA LEU A 213 -18.14 6.31 -20.24
C LEU A 213 -19.07 5.98 -21.42
N ALA A 214 -20.15 5.25 -21.12
CA ALA A 214 -21.19 4.92 -22.07
C ALA A 214 -22.05 6.17 -22.39
N GLY A 215 -22.29 6.43 -23.69
CA GLY A 215 -23.19 7.50 -24.13
C GLY A 215 -22.85 8.12 -25.49
N ASP A 216 -21.63 7.92 -25.99
CA ASP A 216 -21.20 8.52 -27.25
C ASP A 216 -21.63 7.71 -28.49
N ALA A 217 -21.74 8.40 -29.63
CA ALA A 217 -21.90 7.73 -30.93
C ALA A 217 -20.70 6.78 -31.20
N PRO A 218 -20.89 5.67 -31.95
CA PRO A 218 -19.87 4.63 -32.12
C PRO A 218 -18.47 5.12 -32.53
N GLU A 219 -18.39 6.11 -33.44
CA GLU A 219 -17.12 6.69 -33.91
C GLU A 219 -16.40 7.51 -32.82
N GLU A 220 -17.15 8.29 -32.04
CA GLU A 220 -16.59 9.10 -30.97
C GLU A 220 -16.11 8.22 -29.81
N ARG A 221 -16.87 7.16 -29.50
CA ARG A 221 -16.47 6.12 -28.54
C ARG A 221 -15.13 5.49 -28.92
N LYS A 222 -14.97 5.07 -30.18
CA LYS A 222 -13.73 4.47 -30.69
C LYS A 222 -12.54 5.43 -30.56
N ARG A 223 -12.72 6.70 -30.94
CA ARG A 223 -11.68 7.73 -30.80
C ARG A 223 -11.27 7.93 -29.34
N ARG A 224 -12.23 7.95 -28.41
CA ARG A 224 -11.95 8.09 -26.98
C ARG A 224 -11.24 6.86 -26.41
N GLU A 225 -11.63 5.65 -26.81
CA GLU A 225 -10.93 4.42 -26.43
C GLU A 225 -9.47 4.42 -26.91
N GLU A 226 -9.21 4.80 -28.16
CA GLU A 226 -7.85 4.93 -28.70
C GLU A 226 -7.01 5.95 -27.93
N GLN A 227 -7.60 7.08 -27.55
CA GLN A 227 -6.92 8.08 -26.73
C GLN A 227 -6.68 7.57 -25.31
N ALA A 228 -7.67 6.94 -24.67
CA ALA A 228 -7.57 6.40 -23.33
C ALA A 228 -6.52 5.27 -23.23
N MET A 229 -6.34 4.48 -24.29
CA MET A 229 -5.26 3.50 -24.37
C MET A 229 -3.87 4.17 -24.40
N ARG A 230 -3.70 5.30 -25.09
CA ARG A 230 -2.43 6.07 -25.06
C ARG A 230 -2.18 6.70 -23.69
N ASP A 231 -3.24 7.23 -23.09
CA ASP A 231 -3.23 7.80 -21.76
C ASP A 231 -2.86 6.72 -20.70
N LEU A 232 -3.38 5.49 -20.84
CA LEU A 232 -3.03 4.32 -20.03
C LEU A 232 -1.53 4.00 -20.10
N GLU A 233 -0.95 3.91 -21.29
CA GLU A 233 0.49 3.63 -21.45
C GLU A 233 1.34 4.73 -20.79
N THR A 234 0.95 5.99 -20.98
CA THR A 234 1.63 7.14 -20.36
C THR A 234 1.58 7.05 -18.83
N ALA A 235 0.41 6.77 -18.27
CA ALA A 235 0.22 6.65 -16.82
C ALA A 235 0.96 5.43 -16.25
N VAL A 236 0.97 4.30 -16.95
CA VAL A 236 1.68 3.08 -16.55
C VAL A 236 3.18 3.30 -16.54
N GLU A 237 3.72 4.00 -17.53
CA GLU A 237 5.14 4.35 -17.57
C GLU A 237 5.52 5.34 -16.46
N ALA A 238 4.69 6.35 -16.20
CA ALA A 238 4.88 7.23 -15.05
C ALA A 238 4.79 6.47 -13.72
N MET A 239 3.88 5.50 -13.60
CA MET A 239 3.76 4.64 -12.42
C MET A 239 4.99 3.77 -12.21
N LYS A 240 5.60 3.22 -13.28
CA LYS A 240 6.85 2.45 -13.15
C LYS A 240 7.96 3.28 -12.53
N ARG A 241 8.13 4.53 -13.01
CA ARG A 241 9.14 5.46 -12.48
C ARG A 241 8.81 5.90 -11.06
N LEU A 242 7.54 6.18 -10.76
CA LEU A 242 7.07 6.43 -9.41
C LEU A 242 7.46 5.28 -8.46
N LEU A 243 7.16 4.04 -8.83
CA LEU A 243 7.43 2.86 -8.02
C LEU A 243 8.94 2.63 -7.82
N ALA A 244 9.76 2.91 -8.83
CA ALA A 244 11.21 2.72 -8.77
C ALA A 244 11.93 3.86 -8.00
N ASP A 245 11.63 5.11 -8.32
CA ASP A 245 12.43 6.27 -7.90
C ASP A 245 11.89 6.90 -6.61
N ASP A 246 10.59 7.19 -6.59
CA ASP A 246 9.96 7.94 -5.51
C ASP A 246 9.49 7.01 -4.38
N GLY A 247 8.87 5.89 -4.74
CA GLY A 247 8.19 4.97 -3.84
C GLY A 247 6.75 5.42 -3.49
N VAL A 248 5.98 4.51 -2.91
CA VAL A 248 4.58 4.73 -2.50
C VAL A 248 4.36 4.44 -1.01
N GLY A 249 3.43 5.15 -0.40
CA GLY A 249 3.14 5.06 1.03
C GLY A 249 3.85 6.14 1.85
N ALA A 250 4.21 5.83 3.09
CA ALA A 250 4.81 6.76 4.02
C ALA A 250 6.34 6.66 4.03
N LYS A 251 7.02 7.76 4.40
CA LYS A 251 8.48 7.84 4.56
C LYS A 251 9.27 7.50 3.29
N THR A 252 8.72 7.82 2.13
CA THR A 252 9.35 7.64 0.81
C THR A 252 10.71 8.33 0.68
N VAL A 253 10.87 9.52 1.28
CA VAL A 253 12.16 10.24 1.34
C VAL A 253 13.26 9.42 2.05
N ALA A 254 12.88 8.60 3.03
CA ALA A 254 13.80 7.69 3.73
C ALA A 254 13.99 6.34 2.99
N GLY A 255 13.45 6.20 1.78
CA GLY A 255 13.59 5.02 0.92
C GLY A 255 12.51 3.94 1.08
N TYR A 256 11.46 4.20 1.86
CA TYR A 256 10.34 3.25 1.99
C TYR A 256 9.47 3.21 0.74
N GLY A 257 8.88 2.05 0.48
CA GLY A 257 7.85 1.88 -0.55
C GLY A 257 8.37 1.87 -1.98
N ARG A 258 9.68 1.68 -2.18
CA ARG A 258 10.28 1.50 -3.52
C ARG A 258 10.20 0.05 -3.99
N PHE A 259 10.01 -0.11 -5.28
CA PHE A 259 9.87 -1.40 -5.95
C PHE A 259 10.88 -1.55 -7.10
N ARG A 260 11.22 -2.80 -7.40
CA ARG A 260 12.12 -3.22 -8.47
C ARG A 260 11.49 -4.36 -9.27
N THR A 261 12.19 -4.81 -10.32
CA THR A 261 11.75 -5.92 -11.20
C THR A 261 10.31 -5.74 -11.67
N ILE A 262 10.03 -4.55 -12.22
CA ILE A 262 8.67 -4.15 -12.60
C ILE A 262 8.35 -4.74 -13.97
N GLU A 263 7.57 -5.83 -13.97
CA GLU A 263 7.09 -6.49 -15.18
C GLU A 263 5.69 -6.00 -15.51
N VAL A 264 5.48 -5.55 -16.74
CA VAL A 264 4.15 -5.16 -17.23
C VAL A 264 3.61 -6.27 -18.12
N ARG A 265 2.44 -6.79 -17.77
CA ARG A 265 1.67 -7.68 -18.63
C ARG A 265 0.57 -6.88 -19.30
N SER A 266 0.55 -6.99 -20.63
CA SER A 266 -0.51 -6.41 -21.46
C SER A 266 -1.56 -7.46 -21.74
N ALA A 267 -2.82 -7.11 -21.54
CA ALA A 267 -3.95 -7.80 -22.12
C ALA A 267 -4.75 -6.77 -22.93
N ARG A 268 -5.10 -7.17 -24.15
CA ARG A 268 -6.08 -6.48 -24.99
C ARG A 268 -7.46 -6.95 -24.61
#